data_AF-A0A7R8CY11-F1
#
_entry.id   AF-A0A7R8CY11-F1
#
_cell.length_a   1.000
_cell.length_b   1.000
_cell.length_c   1.000
_cell.angle_alpha   90.00
_cell.angle_beta   90.00
_cell.angle_gamma   90.00
#
_symmetry.space_group_name_H-M   'P 1'
#
loop_
_entity.id
_entity.type
_entity.pdbx_description
1 polymer ?
#
loop_
_entity_poly.entity_id
_entity_poly.type
_entity_poly.pdbx_seq_one_letter_code
_entity_poly.pdbx_strand_id
1 'polypeptide(L)'
;MSENENNLGEDLLQDADPDSFSCISETEDISGATSLGNDDDAAYLALCSEIREVLAELAQDKAMDAFRGEYEKLFNALEKSHCREKRLGTKCQELQSEIASQAAKVDAINDKSLEDKENIASLKKEIDKAWKIVDITQEREERARETIEALNTEIQNLSKTVEEKTLGAEDTNVNELRKLRDELIAQKDSLSNEVSKLKERVKQLTEENETLGIDKESLETSIHQLKDDLSSRTNEMNREIRRKERTEREVKTLKVDVERKRNEIKLAEKSVESLKERLNTLQRSFETQSSTISQLEQENISKCGELSNKEEIINRMKSEKSVLGKNLEEFKKSKEANDKVIKEAQDEKNQLKEETKKAMTSINEIKRQLIVEKKRGEKLKSEITTKDLETKRNDEVLVRLKREIKNKIRELTDLKRQIAEMERISDKQNCFVMKVEEERDRQILESSSLTKKIESLMDNLRDSEGTSYNYQKRISSIESTLNQQQTIYQAVRNDRIALNRSLAESKDENSDLKTKLRVLNHQFDQLKEEITVKEKNLAKETHERIRISKAMNQMNIELNNKKK
;
A
#
# COMPACT_ATOMS: atom_id res chain seq x y z
N MET A 1 -66.30 -27.26 -6.06
CA MET A 1 -65.00 -27.87 -5.73
C MET A 1 -63.96 -26.96 -6.34
N SER A 2 -63.07 -26.28 -5.63
CA SER A 2 -62.67 -26.36 -4.24
C SER A 2 -61.85 -25.08 -3.99
N GLU A 3 -62.13 -24.43 -2.86
CA GLU A 3 -61.29 -23.40 -2.24
C GLU A 3 -59.92 -23.99 -1.90
N ASN A 4 -58.85 -23.20 -2.06
CA ASN A 4 -57.77 -22.95 -1.09
C ASN A 4 -56.44 -22.58 -1.76
N GLU A 5 -55.68 -21.79 -1.00
CA GLU A 5 -54.26 -21.41 -1.17
C GLU A 5 -53.99 -20.04 -1.80
N ASN A 6 -54.59 -19.01 -1.19
CA ASN A 6 -53.94 -17.71 -0.96
C ASN A 6 -53.46 -17.67 0.51
N ASN A 7 -52.18 -17.91 0.78
CA ASN A 7 -51.44 -17.28 1.88
C ASN A 7 -50.01 -17.82 1.92
N LEU A 8 -49.00 -16.99 1.59
CA LEU A 8 -47.64 -17.00 2.15
C LEU A 8 -46.75 -16.11 1.28
N GLY A 9 -46.37 -14.94 1.80
CA GLY A 9 -45.25 -14.19 1.26
C GLY A 9 -45.39 -12.67 1.21
N GLU A 10 -46.26 -12.05 1.99
CA GLU A 10 -46.32 -10.59 2.11
C GLU A 10 -46.44 -10.21 3.59
N ASP A 11 -45.38 -10.48 4.34
CA ASP A 11 -45.18 -9.98 5.71
C ASP A 11 -43.69 -10.12 6.05
N LEU A 12 -42.91 -9.07 5.74
CA LEU A 12 -41.58 -8.78 6.30
C LEU A 12 -41.02 -7.50 5.64
N LEU A 13 -41.78 -6.41 5.67
CA LEU A 13 -41.26 -5.06 5.35
C LEU A 13 -42.22 -3.96 5.81
N GLN A 14 -42.70 -4.09 7.05
CA GLN A 14 -43.21 -2.98 7.84
C GLN A 14 -42.59 -3.14 9.22
N ASP A 15 -42.22 -2.01 9.82
CA ASP A 15 -41.38 -1.87 11.03
C ASP A 15 -39.87 -1.93 10.78
N ALA A 16 -39.38 -1.04 9.92
CA ALA A 16 -38.12 -0.36 10.19
C ALA A 16 -38.43 1.12 10.34
N ASP A 17 -38.57 1.57 11.58
CA ASP A 17 -38.69 2.97 11.94
C ASP A 17 -37.59 3.78 11.23
N PRO A 18 -37.94 4.78 10.40
CA PRO A 18 -36.96 5.61 9.72
C PRO A 18 -36.17 6.50 10.71
N ASP A 19 -36.57 6.56 11.98
CA ASP A 19 -35.91 7.32 13.04
C ASP A 19 -34.92 6.51 13.89
N SER A 20 -34.79 5.18 13.66
CA SER A 20 -33.94 4.31 14.48
C SER A 20 -32.42 4.44 14.20
N PHE A 21 -32.02 5.23 13.19
CA PHE A 21 -30.63 5.59 12.93
C PHE A 21 -30.30 7.07 13.16
N SER A 22 -31.20 7.84 13.81
CA SER A 22 -30.91 9.23 14.19
C SER A 22 -30.05 9.37 15.47
N CYS A 23 -29.75 8.29 16.18
CA CYS A 23 -28.97 8.32 17.43
C CYS A 23 -27.46 8.10 17.23
N ILE A 24 -26.81 8.82 16.31
CA ILE A 24 -25.37 9.14 16.41
C ILE A 24 -25.13 10.56 15.88
N SER A 25 -25.91 11.54 16.36
CA SER A 25 -25.59 12.96 16.18
C SER A 25 -25.46 13.69 17.52
N GLU A 26 -25.18 12.96 18.59
CA GLU A 26 -24.55 13.51 19.79
C GLU A 26 -23.06 13.15 19.73
N THR A 27 -22.38 13.70 18.73
CA THR A 27 -21.00 14.12 18.99
C THR A 27 -21.12 15.24 20.00
N GLU A 28 -21.13 14.91 21.29
CA GLU A 28 -20.61 15.83 22.29
C GLU A 28 -19.32 16.39 21.70
N ASP A 29 -19.28 17.70 21.50
CA ASP A 29 -18.10 18.44 21.10
C ASP A 29 -17.01 18.17 22.14
N ILE A 30 -16.27 17.07 21.99
CA ILE A 30 -14.96 16.88 22.59
C ILE A 30 -13.96 17.66 21.72
N SER A 31 -14.29 18.93 21.44
CA SER A 31 -13.38 19.93 20.89
C SER A 31 -12.31 20.32 21.92
N GLY A 32 -12.40 19.81 23.16
CA GLY A 32 -11.42 20.01 24.22
C GLY A 32 -10.15 19.15 24.12
N ALA A 33 -10.11 18.08 23.30
CA ALA A 33 -8.97 17.15 23.28
C ALA A 33 -7.81 17.56 22.35
N THR A 34 -8.00 18.57 21.50
CA THR A 34 -6.99 18.98 20.49
C THR A 34 -5.95 19.96 21.02
N SER A 35 -6.07 20.45 22.26
CA SER A 35 -5.19 21.47 22.85
C SER A 35 -4.21 20.96 23.92
N LEU A 36 -4.35 19.73 24.42
CA LEU A 36 -3.59 19.25 25.59
C LEU A 36 -2.12 18.87 25.29
N GLY A 37 -1.71 18.79 24.03
CA GLY A 37 -0.38 18.26 23.68
C GLY A 37 0.80 19.23 23.86
N ASN A 38 0.57 20.55 23.77
CA ASN A 38 1.67 21.52 23.69
C ASN A 38 2.01 22.16 25.03
N ASP A 39 1.02 22.44 25.86
CA ASP A 39 1.24 23.10 27.16
C ASP A 39 1.76 22.10 28.21
N ASP A 40 1.32 20.85 28.15
CA ASP A 40 1.77 19.79 29.08
C ASP A 40 3.21 19.34 28.80
N ASP A 41 3.65 19.34 27.53
CA ASP A 41 5.05 19.03 27.16
C ASP A 41 6.00 20.15 27.62
N ALA A 42 5.59 21.42 27.55
CA ALA A 42 6.38 22.54 28.03
C ALA A 42 6.51 22.54 29.56
N ALA A 43 5.41 22.28 30.27
CA ALA A 43 5.39 22.14 31.72
C ALA A 43 6.24 20.95 32.19
N TYR A 44 6.16 19.82 31.48
CA TYR A 44 6.97 18.64 31.75
C TYR A 44 8.47 18.90 31.57
N LEU A 45 8.86 19.58 30.49
CA LEU A 45 10.27 19.93 30.24
C LEU A 45 10.83 20.88 31.31
N ALA A 46 10.03 21.85 31.79
CA ALA A 46 10.41 22.72 32.89
C ALA A 46 10.64 21.92 34.18
N LEU A 47 9.71 21.01 34.53
CA LEU A 47 9.83 20.13 35.68
C LEU A 47 11.08 19.22 35.59
N CYS A 48 11.39 18.68 34.41
CA CYS A 48 12.62 17.91 34.18
C CYS A 48 13.89 18.73 34.37
N SER A 49 13.87 20.03 34.06
CA SER A 49 15.01 20.92 34.31
C SER A 49 15.22 21.13 35.81
N GLU A 50 14.15 21.45 36.54
CA GLU A 50 14.18 21.65 37.99
C GLU A 50 14.63 20.40 38.74
N ILE A 51 14.12 19.21 38.36
CA ILE A 51 14.53 17.95 38.97
C ILE A 51 16.01 17.63 38.73
N ARG A 52 16.55 17.97 37.54
CA ARG A 52 17.98 17.78 37.24
C ARG A 52 18.86 18.73 38.04
N GLU A 53 18.42 19.97 38.28
CA GLU A 53 19.12 20.91 39.16
C GLU A 53 19.15 20.39 40.60
N VAL A 54 18.02 19.93 41.14
CA VAL A 54 17.94 19.32 42.48
C VAL A 54 18.86 18.09 42.60
N LEU A 55 18.93 17.24 41.57
CA LEU A 55 19.84 16.10 41.54
C LEU A 55 21.32 16.53 41.54
N ALA A 56 21.66 17.62 40.86
CA ALA A 56 23.01 18.17 40.83
C ALA A 56 23.42 18.80 42.17
N GLU A 57 22.48 19.40 42.91
CA GLU A 57 22.70 19.90 44.27
C GLU A 57 22.89 18.73 45.25
N LEU A 58 22.03 17.71 45.19
CA LEU A 58 22.14 16.50 46.04
C LEU A 58 23.44 15.72 45.78
N ALA A 59 24.03 15.83 44.59
CA ALA A 59 25.30 15.20 44.25
C ALA A 59 26.52 15.79 45.00
N GLN A 60 26.38 16.97 45.61
CA GLN A 60 27.47 17.64 46.32
C GLN A 60 27.68 17.09 47.74
N ASP A 61 26.67 16.43 48.33
CA ASP A 61 26.73 15.86 49.67
C ASP A 61 26.58 14.33 49.66
N LYS A 62 27.64 13.63 50.06
CA LYS A 62 27.68 12.16 50.16
C LYS A 62 26.67 11.59 51.15
N ALA A 63 26.23 12.35 52.16
CA ALA A 63 25.20 11.89 53.09
C ALA A 63 23.83 11.74 52.42
N MET A 64 23.62 12.38 51.26
CA MET A 64 22.35 12.39 50.52
C MET A 64 22.31 11.36 49.39
N ASP A 65 23.36 10.57 49.16
CA ASP A 65 23.45 9.62 48.04
C ASP A 65 22.30 8.59 48.03
N ALA A 66 21.87 8.11 49.20
CA ALA A 66 20.75 7.18 49.31
C ALA A 66 19.42 7.83 48.89
N PHE A 67 19.18 9.08 49.30
CA PHE A 67 17.99 9.85 48.92
C PHE A 67 18.02 10.22 47.44
N ARG A 68 19.18 10.65 46.93
CA ARG A 68 19.42 10.92 45.52
C ARG A 68 19.10 9.69 44.66
N GLY A 69 19.56 8.51 45.05
CA GLY A 69 19.26 7.26 44.33
C GLY A 69 17.76 6.94 44.25
N GLU A 70 17.00 7.18 45.32
CA GLU A 70 15.53 7.02 45.28
C GLU A 70 14.84 8.13 44.46
N TYR A 71 15.35 9.36 44.51
CA TYR A 71 14.84 10.48 43.71
C TYR A 71 15.11 10.27 42.20
N GLU A 72 16.28 9.76 41.82
CA GLU A 72 16.59 9.37 40.44
C GLU A 72 15.68 8.23 39.95
N LYS A 73 15.34 7.24 40.80
CA LYS A 73 14.37 6.19 40.44
C LYS A 73 12.98 6.78 40.17
N LEU A 74 12.53 7.71 41.01
CA LEU A 74 11.24 8.39 40.84
C LEU A 74 11.22 9.22 39.55
N PHE A 75 12.29 9.98 39.28
CA PHE A 75 12.44 10.76 38.05
C PHE A 75 12.42 9.86 36.80
N ASN A 76 13.17 8.75 36.81
CA ASN A 76 13.15 7.77 35.72
C ASN A 76 11.76 7.13 35.52
N ALA A 77 10.99 6.94 36.60
CA ALA A 77 9.62 6.44 36.51
C ALA A 77 8.68 7.48 35.88
N LEU A 78 8.84 8.76 36.23
CA LEU A 78 8.12 9.87 35.65
C LEU A 78 8.45 10.03 34.14
N GLU A 79 9.73 9.95 33.75
CA GLU A 79 10.15 9.96 32.33
C GLU A 79 9.52 8.82 31.53
N LYS A 80 9.50 7.61 32.10
CA LYS A 80 8.83 6.47 31.46
C LYS A 80 7.31 6.65 31.38
N SER A 81 6.69 7.27 32.38
CA SER A 81 5.24 7.54 32.39
C SER A 81 4.87 8.54 31.31
N HIS A 82 5.57 9.68 31.24
CA HIS A 82 5.34 10.73 30.23
C HIS A 82 5.53 10.21 28.81
N CYS A 83 6.59 9.42 28.57
CA CYS A 83 6.81 8.80 27.26
C CYS A 83 5.68 7.82 26.88
N ARG A 84 5.11 7.09 27.85
CA ARG A 84 3.98 6.17 27.61
C ARG A 84 2.71 6.95 27.32
N GLU A 85 2.45 8.00 28.08
CA GLU A 85 1.30 8.90 27.90
C GLU A 85 1.32 9.56 26.53
N LYS A 86 2.46 10.15 26.12
CA LYS A 86 2.63 10.72 24.79
C LYS A 86 2.36 9.71 23.67
N ARG A 87 2.89 8.50 23.80
CA ARG A 87 2.66 7.41 22.84
C ARG A 87 1.20 6.95 22.82
N LEU A 88 0.52 6.96 23.97
CA LEU A 88 -0.89 6.63 24.06
C LEU A 88 -1.74 7.73 23.42
N GLY A 89 -1.43 9.00 23.66
CA GLY A 89 -2.07 10.15 23.04
C GLY A 89 -1.95 10.14 21.52
N THR A 90 -0.76 9.88 20.97
CA THR A 90 -0.59 9.72 19.51
C THR A 90 -1.41 8.54 18.98
N LYS A 91 -1.46 7.42 19.72
CA LYS A 91 -2.28 6.27 19.32
C LYS A 91 -3.77 6.58 19.35
N CYS A 92 -4.24 7.33 20.33
CA CYS A 92 -5.64 7.79 20.40
C CYS A 92 -5.98 8.72 19.25
N GLN A 93 -5.09 9.66 18.89
CA GLN A 93 -5.29 10.54 17.72
C GLN A 93 -5.31 9.75 16.40
N GLU A 94 -4.41 8.78 16.24
CA GLU A 94 -4.43 7.86 15.08
C GLU A 94 -5.75 7.10 14.99
N LEU A 95 -6.21 6.50 16.10
CA LEU A 95 -7.46 5.76 16.15
C LEU A 95 -8.66 6.66 15.89
N GLN A 96 -8.65 7.90 16.40
CA GLN A 96 -9.71 8.87 16.17
C GLN A 96 -9.77 9.29 14.70
N SER A 97 -8.62 9.53 14.07
CA SER A 97 -8.54 9.80 12.62
C SER A 97 -8.99 8.59 11.79
N GLU A 98 -8.68 7.37 12.23
CA GLU A 98 -9.09 6.16 11.54
C GLU A 98 -10.60 5.92 11.65
N ILE A 99 -11.18 6.13 12.83
CA ILE A 99 -12.64 6.08 13.06
C ILE A 99 -13.34 7.11 12.19
N ALA A 100 -12.86 8.37 12.15
CA ALA A 100 -13.45 9.41 11.30
C ALA A 100 -13.39 9.05 9.80
N SER A 101 -12.27 8.50 9.34
CA SER A 101 -12.13 8.00 7.97
C SER A 101 -13.06 6.81 7.69
N GLN A 102 -13.21 5.88 8.63
CA GLN A 102 -14.11 4.73 8.48
C GLN A 102 -15.57 5.16 8.47
N ALA A 103 -15.97 6.11 9.32
CA ALA A 103 -17.31 6.71 9.31
C ALA A 103 -17.63 7.34 7.95
N ALA A 104 -16.74 8.17 7.41
CA ALA A 104 -16.92 8.76 6.08
C ALA A 104 -17.03 7.72 4.95
N LYS A 105 -16.34 6.57 5.07
CA LYS A 105 -16.48 5.47 4.11
C LYS A 105 -17.83 4.76 4.24
N VAL A 106 -18.33 4.58 5.46
CA VAL A 106 -19.66 3.99 5.70
C VAL A 106 -20.75 4.89 5.14
N ASP A 107 -20.66 6.20 5.36
CA ASP A 107 -21.61 7.18 4.82
C ASP A 107 -21.64 7.12 3.28
N ALA A 108 -20.48 7.13 2.63
CA ALA A 108 -20.38 7.02 1.17
C ALA A 108 -20.95 5.69 0.61
N ILE A 109 -20.79 4.59 1.35
CA ILE A 109 -21.40 3.29 0.99
C ILE A 109 -22.92 3.37 1.14
N ASN A 110 -23.41 4.03 2.18
CA ASN A 110 -24.84 4.15 2.44
C ASN A 110 -25.53 5.01 1.38
N ASP A 111 -24.92 6.15 1.00
CA ASP A 111 -25.40 7.00 -0.10
C ASP A 111 -25.50 6.23 -1.41
N LYS A 112 -24.46 5.44 -1.73
CA LYS A 112 -24.48 4.60 -2.93
C LYS A 112 -25.52 3.49 -2.87
N SER A 113 -25.75 2.91 -1.69
CA SER A 113 -26.79 1.92 -1.45
C SER A 113 -28.19 2.51 -1.64
N LEU A 114 -28.40 3.77 -1.23
CA LEU A 114 -29.64 4.51 -1.48
C LEU A 114 -29.85 4.77 -2.97
N GLU A 115 -28.81 5.23 -3.68
CA GLU A 115 -28.85 5.42 -5.13
C GLU A 115 -29.15 4.10 -5.87
N ASP A 116 -28.51 3.00 -5.47
CA ASP A 116 -28.77 1.67 -6.03
C ASP A 116 -30.21 1.22 -5.78
N LYS A 117 -30.77 1.48 -4.59
CA LYS A 117 -32.19 1.18 -4.29
C LYS A 117 -33.14 1.98 -5.18
N GLU A 118 -32.90 3.26 -5.40
CA GLU A 118 -33.71 4.10 -6.30
C GLU A 118 -33.62 3.62 -7.76
N ASN A 119 -32.41 3.29 -8.21
CA ASN A 119 -32.18 2.74 -9.55
C ASN A 119 -32.91 1.40 -9.73
N ILE A 120 -32.82 0.49 -8.76
CA ILE A 120 -33.56 -0.78 -8.78
C ILE A 120 -35.07 -0.54 -8.84
N ALA A 121 -35.60 0.41 -8.06
CA ALA A 121 -37.02 0.76 -8.08
C ALA A 121 -37.46 1.27 -9.46
N SER A 122 -36.65 2.11 -10.11
CA SER A 122 -36.94 2.61 -11.47
C SER A 122 -36.93 1.48 -12.51
N LEU A 123 -35.95 0.57 -12.45
CA LEU A 123 -35.85 -0.58 -13.35
C LEU A 123 -37.01 -1.57 -13.16
N LYS A 124 -37.42 -1.83 -11.91
CA LYS A 124 -38.61 -2.66 -11.63
C LYS A 124 -39.86 -2.07 -12.28
N LYS A 125 -40.03 -0.75 -12.20
CA LYS A 125 -41.16 -0.05 -12.85
C LYS A 125 -41.12 -0.16 -14.38
N GLU A 126 -39.94 -0.18 -14.98
CA GLU A 126 -39.78 -0.41 -16.42
C GLU A 126 -40.08 -1.86 -16.82
N ILE A 127 -39.65 -2.82 -16.01
CA ILE A 127 -39.98 -4.24 -16.19
C ILE A 127 -41.50 -4.43 -16.13
N ASP A 128 -42.20 -3.86 -15.14
CA ASP A 128 -43.66 -3.96 -15.04
C ASP A 128 -44.37 -3.36 -16.25
N LYS A 129 -43.84 -2.26 -16.81
CA LYS A 129 -44.38 -1.67 -18.05
C LYS A 129 -44.16 -2.61 -19.24
N ALA A 130 -42.97 -3.19 -19.37
CA ALA A 130 -42.67 -4.14 -20.43
C ALA A 130 -43.55 -5.38 -20.35
N TRP A 131 -43.76 -5.92 -19.14
CA TRP A 131 -44.70 -7.02 -18.90
C TRP A 131 -46.13 -6.68 -19.32
N LYS A 132 -46.65 -5.50 -18.95
CA LYS A 132 -47.97 -5.07 -19.41
C LYS A 132 -48.07 -4.96 -20.93
N ILE A 133 -47.00 -4.53 -21.60
CA ILE A 133 -46.97 -4.48 -23.07
C ILE A 133 -47.03 -5.90 -23.63
N VAL A 134 -46.28 -6.85 -23.05
CA VAL A 134 -46.32 -8.27 -23.44
C VAL A 134 -47.73 -8.83 -23.28
N ASP A 135 -48.39 -8.61 -22.15
CA ASP A 135 -49.77 -9.06 -21.92
C ASP A 135 -50.74 -8.49 -22.97
N ILE A 136 -50.63 -7.18 -23.26
CA ILE A 136 -51.44 -6.53 -24.30
C ILE A 136 -51.18 -7.15 -25.68
N THR A 137 -49.92 -7.47 -26.00
CA THR A 137 -49.58 -8.10 -27.28
C THR A 137 -50.08 -9.54 -27.36
N GLN A 138 -50.03 -10.29 -26.25
CA GLN A 138 -50.51 -11.66 -26.18
C GLN A 138 -52.04 -11.72 -26.29
N GLU A 139 -52.78 -10.82 -25.63
CA GLU A 139 -54.22 -10.70 -25.84
C GLU A 139 -54.59 -10.34 -27.29
N ARG A 140 -53.78 -9.49 -27.96
CA ARG A 140 -53.99 -9.17 -29.38
C ARG A 140 -53.73 -10.37 -30.27
N GLU A 141 -52.69 -11.15 -29.99
CA GLU A 141 -52.39 -12.40 -30.68
C GLU A 141 -53.53 -13.41 -30.51
N GLU A 142 -54.06 -13.57 -29.30
CA GLU A 142 -55.14 -14.51 -29.00
C GLU A 142 -56.43 -14.16 -29.75
N ARG A 143 -56.83 -12.87 -29.75
CA ARG A 143 -57.97 -12.39 -30.59
C ARG A 143 -57.75 -12.66 -32.08
N ALA A 144 -56.53 -12.45 -32.58
CA ALA A 144 -56.21 -12.74 -33.98
C ALA A 144 -56.32 -14.26 -34.27
N ARG A 145 -55.89 -15.10 -33.34
CA ARG A 145 -55.97 -16.56 -33.43
C ARG A 145 -57.42 -17.06 -33.45
N GLU A 146 -58.26 -16.55 -32.56
CA GLU A 146 -59.70 -16.83 -32.54
C GLU A 146 -60.37 -16.45 -33.88
N THR A 147 -59.97 -15.30 -34.45
CA THR A 147 -60.48 -14.84 -35.75
C THR A 147 -60.08 -15.80 -36.89
N ILE A 148 -58.83 -16.28 -36.88
CA ILE A 148 -58.34 -17.27 -37.86
C ILE A 148 -59.10 -18.59 -37.72
N GLU A 149 -59.36 -19.04 -36.49
CA GLU A 149 -60.09 -20.27 -36.24
C GLU A 149 -61.55 -20.18 -36.72
N ALA A 150 -62.23 -19.07 -36.46
CA ALA A 150 -63.56 -18.80 -36.99
C ALA A 150 -63.59 -18.86 -38.53
N LEU A 151 -62.65 -18.19 -39.20
CA LEU A 151 -62.54 -18.22 -40.66
C LEU A 151 -62.26 -19.64 -41.20
N ASN A 152 -61.43 -20.44 -40.51
CA ASN A 152 -61.16 -21.82 -40.90
C ASN A 152 -62.41 -22.71 -40.78
N THR A 153 -63.23 -22.53 -39.75
CA THR A 153 -64.51 -23.25 -39.62
C THR A 153 -65.51 -22.85 -40.71
N GLU A 154 -65.54 -21.57 -41.08
CA GLU A 154 -66.39 -21.09 -42.17
C GLU A 154 -65.93 -21.65 -43.53
N ILE A 155 -64.61 -21.73 -43.78
CA ILE A 155 -64.04 -22.40 -44.95
C ILE A 155 -64.41 -23.88 -44.99
N GLN A 156 -64.37 -24.60 -43.86
CA GLN A 156 -64.77 -26.01 -43.81
C GLN A 156 -66.26 -26.20 -44.09
N ASN A 157 -67.12 -25.33 -43.53
CA ASN A 157 -68.56 -25.37 -43.76
C ASN A 157 -68.92 -25.06 -45.22
N LEU A 158 -68.22 -24.10 -45.83
CA LEU A 158 -68.35 -23.77 -47.25
C LEU A 158 -67.81 -24.89 -48.16
N SER A 159 -66.72 -25.57 -47.77
CA SER A 159 -66.18 -26.71 -48.52
C SER A 159 -67.16 -27.90 -48.50
N LYS A 160 -67.84 -28.14 -47.37
CA LYS A 160 -68.81 -29.23 -47.21
C LYS A 160 -70.11 -29.01 -48.00
N THR A 161 -70.54 -27.75 -48.14
CA THR A 161 -71.73 -27.40 -48.95
C THR A 161 -71.47 -27.42 -50.46
N VAL A 162 -70.20 -27.36 -50.88
CA VAL A 162 -69.80 -27.49 -52.28
C VAL A 162 -69.77 -28.96 -52.76
N GLU A 163 -69.64 -29.93 -51.85
CA GLU A 163 -69.62 -31.37 -52.20
C GLU A 163 -71.02 -32.03 -52.37
N GLU A 164 -72.12 -31.39 -51.92
CA GLU A 164 -73.43 -32.06 -51.80
C GLU A 164 -74.44 -31.85 -52.96
N LYS A 165 -74.06 -31.27 -54.11
CA LYS A 165 -75.03 -31.01 -55.20
C LYS A 165 -74.55 -31.42 -56.59
N THR A 166 -74.84 -32.67 -56.96
CA THR A 166 -75.02 -33.07 -58.37
C THR A 166 -75.77 -34.40 -58.47
N LEU A 167 -76.94 -34.44 -59.15
CA LEU A 167 -77.49 -35.53 -60.00
C LEU A 167 -78.97 -35.26 -60.42
N GLY A 168 -79.26 -35.34 -61.74
CA GLY A 168 -80.54 -35.87 -62.29
C GLY A 168 -81.49 -34.94 -63.10
N ALA A 169 -81.56 -35.18 -64.42
CA ALA A 169 -82.40 -34.62 -65.52
C ALA A 169 -83.91 -34.99 -65.47
N GLU A 170 -84.89 -34.59 -66.31
CA GLU A 170 -85.25 -33.55 -67.31
C GLU A 170 -86.78 -33.73 -67.60
N ASP A 171 -87.55 -32.66 -67.90
CA ASP A 171 -88.81 -32.72 -68.69
C ASP A 171 -89.23 -31.30 -69.14
N THR A 172 -89.54 -31.13 -70.42
CA THR A 172 -88.77 -30.20 -71.28
C THR A 172 -89.59 -29.09 -72.00
N ASN A 173 -88.90 -27.99 -72.31
CA ASN A 173 -89.10 -26.96 -73.34
C ASN A 173 -89.64 -25.55 -73.01
N VAL A 174 -90.69 -25.33 -72.20
CA VAL A 174 -91.07 -23.94 -71.78
C VAL A 174 -90.57 -23.61 -70.39
N ASN A 175 -90.60 -24.60 -69.50
CA ASN A 175 -89.88 -24.55 -68.23
C ASN A 175 -88.37 -24.63 -68.44
N GLU A 176 -87.88 -25.21 -69.53
CA GLU A 176 -86.44 -25.25 -69.83
C GLU A 176 -85.86 -23.91 -70.19
N LEU A 177 -86.54 -23.08 -70.98
CA LEU A 177 -86.04 -21.74 -71.26
C LEU A 177 -86.06 -20.84 -70.01
N ARG A 178 -87.02 -21.04 -69.10
CA ARG A 178 -87.02 -20.39 -67.77
C ARG A 178 -85.96 -20.96 -66.85
N LYS A 179 -85.81 -22.28 -66.78
CA LYS A 179 -84.77 -22.96 -66.00
C LYS A 179 -83.39 -22.57 -66.49
N LEU A 180 -83.13 -22.57 -67.80
CA LEU A 180 -81.87 -22.15 -68.39
C LEU A 180 -81.58 -20.68 -68.12
N ARG A 181 -82.60 -19.81 -68.17
CA ARG A 181 -82.48 -18.39 -67.82
C ARG A 181 -82.22 -18.20 -66.33
N ASP A 182 -82.90 -18.93 -65.45
CA ASP A 182 -82.73 -18.88 -64.00
C ASP A 182 -81.41 -19.58 -63.58
N GLU A 183 -80.93 -20.57 -64.32
CA GLU A 183 -79.61 -21.22 -64.17
C GLU A 183 -78.49 -20.32 -64.66
N LEU A 184 -78.67 -19.60 -65.77
CA LEU A 184 -77.73 -18.59 -66.22
C LEU A 184 -77.67 -17.40 -65.24
N ILE A 185 -78.79 -17.01 -64.63
CA ILE A 185 -78.81 -16.01 -63.56
C ILE A 185 -78.10 -16.56 -62.32
N ALA A 186 -78.38 -17.79 -61.90
CA ALA A 186 -77.71 -18.42 -60.76
C ALA A 186 -76.21 -18.59 -60.99
N GLN A 187 -75.79 -18.95 -62.21
CA GLN A 187 -74.38 -19.02 -62.61
C GLN A 187 -73.74 -17.63 -62.63
N LYS A 188 -74.43 -16.61 -63.15
CA LYS A 188 -73.95 -15.22 -63.11
C LYS A 188 -73.79 -14.74 -61.68
N ASP A 189 -74.74 -15.02 -60.79
CA ASP A 189 -74.70 -14.61 -59.39
C ASP A 189 -73.63 -15.39 -58.63
N SER A 190 -73.45 -16.68 -58.92
CA SER A 190 -72.37 -17.52 -58.40
C SER A 190 -70.99 -16.97 -58.82
N LEU A 191 -70.80 -16.71 -60.11
CA LEU A 191 -69.57 -16.13 -60.65
C LEU A 191 -69.35 -14.70 -60.12
N SER A 192 -70.41 -13.90 -59.93
CA SER A 192 -70.31 -12.57 -59.34
C SER A 192 -69.87 -12.63 -57.88
N ASN A 193 -70.38 -13.59 -57.10
CA ASN A 193 -69.96 -13.84 -55.73
C ASN A 193 -68.51 -14.34 -55.67
N GLU A 194 -68.11 -15.21 -56.58
CA GLU A 194 -66.73 -15.70 -56.69
C GLU A 194 -65.77 -14.57 -57.07
N VAL A 195 -66.14 -13.71 -58.02
CA VAL A 195 -65.38 -12.51 -58.37
C VAL A 195 -65.29 -11.55 -57.17
N SER A 196 -66.35 -11.41 -56.37
CA SER A 196 -66.31 -10.60 -55.14
C SER A 196 -65.33 -11.17 -54.12
N LYS A 197 -65.38 -12.47 -53.85
CA LYS A 197 -64.46 -13.16 -52.93
C LYS A 197 -63.01 -13.07 -53.41
N LEU A 198 -62.76 -13.25 -54.70
CA LEU A 198 -61.43 -13.12 -55.29
C LEU A 198 -60.91 -11.68 -55.18
N LYS A 199 -61.76 -10.66 -55.40
CA LYS A 199 -61.38 -9.25 -55.20
C LYS A 199 -61.00 -8.96 -53.76
N GLU A 200 -61.77 -9.47 -52.80
CA GLU A 200 -61.49 -9.29 -51.38
C GLU A 200 -60.20 -10.00 -50.95
N ARG A 201 -59.98 -11.22 -51.44
CA ARG A 201 -58.72 -11.97 -51.26
C ARG A 201 -57.52 -11.23 -51.85
N VAL A 202 -57.66 -10.65 -53.04
CA VAL A 202 -56.60 -9.83 -53.67
C VAL A 202 -56.30 -8.60 -52.81
N LYS A 203 -57.33 -7.93 -52.28
CA LYS A 203 -57.17 -6.77 -51.42
C LYS A 203 -56.42 -7.12 -50.12
N GLN A 204 -56.80 -8.20 -49.45
CA GLN A 204 -56.11 -8.70 -48.25
C GLN A 204 -54.64 -9.03 -48.54
N LEU A 205 -54.37 -9.74 -49.63
CA LEU A 205 -53.00 -10.07 -50.02
C LEU A 205 -52.18 -8.83 -50.37
N THR A 206 -52.77 -7.79 -50.96
CA THR A 206 -52.06 -6.52 -51.20
C THR A 206 -51.71 -5.78 -49.92
N GLU A 207 -52.63 -5.73 -48.94
CA GLU A 207 -52.38 -5.09 -47.65
C GLU A 207 -51.31 -5.86 -46.85
N GLU A 208 -51.37 -7.20 -46.84
CA GLU A 208 -50.36 -8.05 -46.21
C GLU A 208 -48.98 -7.84 -46.86
N ASN A 209 -48.91 -7.73 -48.19
CA ASN A 209 -47.66 -7.50 -48.90
C ASN A 209 -47.06 -6.10 -48.64
N GLU A 210 -47.90 -5.08 -48.45
CA GLU A 210 -47.45 -3.75 -48.01
C GLU A 210 -46.88 -3.80 -46.59
N THR A 211 -47.56 -4.47 -45.64
CA THR A 211 -47.06 -4.59 -44.26
C THR A 211 -45.72 -5.34 -44.20
N LEU A 212 -45.60 -6.45 -44.93
CA LEU A 212 -44.34 -7.19 -45.05
C LEU A 212 -43.23 -6.35 -45.70
N GLY A 213 -43.57 -5.46 -46.63
CA GLY A 213 -42.64 -4.51 -47.24
C GLY A 213 -42.06 -3.54 -46.20
N ILE A 214 -42.93 -2.95 -45.37
CA ILE A 214 -42.53 -2.03 -44.29
C ILE A 214 -41.68 -2.76 -43.24
N ASP A 215 -42.09 -3.95 -42.83
CA ASP A 215 -41.34 -4.76 -41.86
C ASP A 215 -39.97 -5.13 -42.39
N LYS A 216 -39.88 -5.51 -43.67
CA LYS A 216 -38.59 -5.78 -44.34
C LYS A 216 -37.67 -4.57 -44.32
N GLU A 217 -38.15 -3.37 -44.68
CA GLU A 217 -37.34 -2.15 -44.64
C GLU A 217 -36.89 -1.81 -43.21
N SER A 218 -37.75 -2.03 -42.21
CA SER A 218 -37.40 -1.83 -40.80
C SER A 218 -36.31 -2.80 -40.32
N LEU A 219 -36.36 -4.06 -40.76
CA LEU A 219 -35.36 -5.07 -40.45
C LEU A 219 -34.04 -4.77 -41.17
N GLU A 220 -34.09 -4.33 -42.43
CA GLU A 220 -32.91 -3.95 -43.20
C GLU A 220 -32.17 -2.76 -42.57
N THR A 221 -32.90 -1.75 -42.10
CA THR A 221 -32.31 -0.60 -41.38
C THR A 221 -31.70 -1.02 -40.03
N SER A 222 -32.38 -1.88 -39.28
CA SER A 222 -31.85 -2.44 -38.02
C SER A 222 -30.58 -3.28 -38.24
N ILE A 223 -30.54 -4.10 -39.31
CA ILE A 223 -29.34 -4.85 -39.71
C ILE A 223 -28.18 -3.91 -40.08
N HIS A 224 -28.47 -2.79 -40.75
CA HIS A 224 -27.44 -1.80 -41.09
C HIS A 224 -26.84 -1.15 -39.83
N GLN A 225 -27.69 -0.73 -38.88
CA GLN A 225 -27.26 -0.17 -37.60
C GLN A 225 -26.41 -1.17 -36.81
N LEU A 226 -26.85 -2.43 -36.70
CA LEU A 226 -26.08 -3.47 -36.03
C LEU A 226 -24.73 -3.75 -36.69
N LYS A 227 -24.63 -3.63 -38.03
CA LYS A 227 -23.35 -3.75 -38.73
C LYS A 227 -22.40 -2.59 -38.42
N ASP A 228 -22.92 -1.36 -38.37
CA ASP A 228 -22.13 -0.18 -38.03
C ASP A 228 -21.65 -0.23 -36.57
N ASP A 229 -22.50 -0.67 -35.65
CA ASP A 229 -22.14 -0.88 -34.25
C ASP A 229 -21.07 -1.97 -34.09
N LEU A 230 -21.19 -3.07 -34.84
CA LEU A 230 -20.21 -4.15 -34.81
C LEU A 230 -18.86 -3.69 -35.38
N SER A 231 -18.86 -2.87 -36.43
CA SER A 231 -17.67 -2.21 -36.97
C SER A 231 -17.03 -1.26 -35.95
N SER A 232 -17.82 -0.43 -35.27
CA SER A 232 -17.33 0.51 -34.25
C SER A 232 -16.72 -0.22 -33.05
N ARG A 233 -17.40 -1.27 -32.54
CA ARG A 233 -16.90 -2.14 -31.47
C ARG A 233 -15.62 -2.88 -31.84
N THR A 234 -15.51 -3.35 -33.08
CA THR A 234 -14.30 -4.01 -33.58
C THR A 234 -13.12 -3.03 -33.59
N ASN A 235 -13.35 -1.78 -34.03
CA ASN A 235 -12.33 -0.75 -34.04
C ASN A 235 -11.91 -0.33 -32.62
N GLU A 236 -12.85 -0.25 -31.68
CA GLU A 236 -12.59 0.04 -30.27
C GLU A 236 -11.75 -1.08 -29.62
N MET A 237 -12.13 -2.34 -29.83
CA MET A 237 -11.35 -3.51 -29.38
C MET A 237 -9.91 -3.47 -29.92
N ASN A 238 -9.72 -3.16 -31.20
CA ASN A 238 -8.38 -3.05 -31.80
C ASN A 238 -7.55 -1.90 -31.19
N ARG A 239 -8.19 -0.79 -30.80
CA ARG A 239 -7.51 0.31 -30.09
C ARG A 239 -7.08 -0.13 -28.69
N GLU A 240 -7.92 -0.86 -27.98
CA GLU A 240 -7.60 -1.39 -26.66
C GLU A 240 -6.47 -2.43 -26.70
N ILE A 241 -6.46 -3.33 -27.69
CA ILE A 241 -5.35 -4.27 -27.88
C ILE A 241 -4.02 -3.51 -28.06
N ARG A 242 -4.00 -2.46 -28.88
CA ARG A 242 -2.79 -1.64 -29.08
C ARG A 242 -2.37 -0.88 -27.82
N ARG A 243 -3.32 -0.42 -27.01
CA ARG A 243 -3.03 0.22 -25.70
C ARG A 243 -2.41 -0.79 -24.75
N LYS A 244 -3.03 -1.96 -24.61
CA LYS A 244 -2.53 -3.07 -23.79
C LYS A 244 -1.11 -3.48 -24.19
N GLU A 245 -0.82 -3.62 -25.48
CA GLU A 245 0.53 -3.98 -25.92
C GLU A 245 1.58 -2.89 -25.59
N ARG A 246 1.22 -1.61 -25.59
CA ARG A 246 2.15 -0.54 -25.20
C ARG A 246 2.44 -0.60 -23.71
N THR A 247 1.41 -0.70 -22.88
CA THR A 247 1.57 -0.77 -21.43
C THR A 247 2.31 -2.05 -21.02
N GLU A 248 2.08 -3.19 -21.70
CA GLU A 248 2.85 -4.42 -21.47
C GLU A 248 4.34 -4.27 -21.80
N ARG A 249 4.68 -3.54 -22.87
CA ARG A 249 6.09 -3.23 -23.20
C ARG A 249 6.73 -2.33 -22.14
N GLU A 250 6.01 -1.29 -21.70
CA GLU A 250 6.48 -0.38 -20.64
C GLU A 250 6.68 -1.11 -19.31
N VAL A 251 5.76 -2.01 -18.93
CA VAL A 251 5.90 -2.84 -17.73
C VAL A 251 7.11 -3.76 -17.84
N LYS A 252 7.39 -4.34 -19.02
CA LYS A 252 8.60 -5.16 -19.23
C LYS A 252 9.88 -4.33 -19.08
N THR A 253 9.94 -3.14 -19.65
CA THR A 253 11.12 -2.27 -19.53
C THR A 253 11.33 -1.82 -18.08
N LEU A 254 10.27 -1.42 -17.38
CA LEU A 254 10.33 -1.01 -15.98
C LEU A 254 10.78 -2.17 -15.07
N LYS A 255 10.34 -3.40 -15.34
CA LYS A 255 10.82 -4.59 -14.60
C LYS A 255 12.33 -4.78 -14.73
N VAL A 256 12.86 -4.65 -15.95
CA VAL A 256 14.31 -4.75 -16.20
C VAL A 256 15.07 -3.65 -15.46
N ASP A 257 14.55 -2.41 -15.47
CA ASP A 257 15.18 -1.30 -14.75
C ASP A 257 15.16 -1.47 -13.23
N VAL A 258 14.05 -1.98 -12.67
CA VAL A 258 13.96 -2.30 -11.23
C VAL A 258 14.97 -3.38 -10.85
N GLU A 259 15.14 -4.40 -11.68
CA GLU A 259 16.10 -5.48 -11.42
C GLU A 259 17.55 -4.98 -11.51
N ARG A 260 17.85 -4.11 -12.48
CA ARG A 260 19.14 -3.41 -12.56
C ARG A 260 19.41 -2.55 -11.32
N LYS A 261 18.43 -1.74 -10.88
CA LYS A 261 18.56 -0.92 -9.66
C LYS A 261 18.72 -1.75 -8.40
N ARG A 262 18.04 -2.89 -8.27
CA ARG A 262 18.26 -3.82 -7.17
C ARG A 262 19.68 -4.37 -7.14
N ASN A 263 20.26 -4.67 -8.30
CA ASN A 263 21.64 -5.13 -8.38
C ASN A 263 22.65 -4.02 -8.04
N GLU A 264 22.40 -2.77 -8.46
CA GLU A 264 23.19 -1.60 -8.06
C GLU A 264 23.15 -1.40 -6.54
N ILE A 265 21.96 -1.50 -5.91
CA ILE A 265 21.79 -1.41 -4.45
C ILE A 265 22.58 -2.51 -3.74
N LYS A 266 22.48 -3.77 -4.18
CA LYS A 266 23.23 -4.89 -3.60
C LYS A 266 24.76 -4.68 -3.65
N LEU A 267 25.26 -4.06 -4.73
CA LEU A 267 26.68 -3.73 -4.85
C LEU A 267 27.07 -2.60 -3.89
N ALA A 268 26.23 -1.56 -3.77
CA ALA A 268 26.43 -0.48 -2.81
C ALA A 268 26.41 -0.98 -1.35
N GLU A 269 25.48 -1.88 -1.00
CA GLU A 269 25.41 -2.51 0.33
C GLU A 269 26.69 -3.27 0.68
N LYS A 270 27.23 -4.06 -0.26
CA LYS A 270 28.54 -4.74 -0.08
C LYS A 270 29.69 -3.75 0.13
N SER A 271 29.67 -2.62 -0.58
CA SER A 271 30.68 -1.57 -0.40
C SER A 271 30.54 -0.92 0.99
N VAL A 272 29.32 -0.64 1.45
CA VAL A 272 29.07 -0.07 2.78
C VAL A 272 29.55 -1.04 3.87
N GLU A 273 29.29 -2.34 3.73
CA GLU A 273 29.73 -3.32 4.72
C GLU A 273 31.26 -3.41 4.82
N SER A 274 31.96 -3.44 3.68
CA SER A 274 33.43 -3.44 3.70
C SER A 274 34.02 -2.13 4.28
N LEU A 275 33.36 -0.99 4.06
CA LEU A 275 33.75 0.27 4.69
C LEU A 275 33.49 0.27 6.21
N LYS A 276 32.40 -0.33 6.68
CA LYS A 276 32.13 -0.51 8.12
C LYS A 276 33.17 -1.40 8.80
N GLU A 277 33.55 -2.52 8.17
CA GLU A 277 34.62 -3.38 8.68
C GLU A 277 35.96 -2.63 8.77
N ARG A 278 36.27 -1.81 7.77
CA ARG A 278 37.46 -0.95 7.77
C ARG A 278 37.40 0.14 8.84
N LEU A 279 36.23 0.74 9.06
CA LEU A 279 36.02 1.70 10.15
C LEU A 279 36.25 1.04 11.51
N ASN A 280 35.67 -0.14 11.73
CA ASN A 280 35.80 -0.89 12.99
C ASN A 280 37.25 -1.29 13.28
N THR A 281 37.99 -1.74 12.25
CA THR A 281 39.42 -2.07 12.41
C THR A 281 40.26 -0.83 12.72
N LEU A 282 39.98 0.29 12.07
CA LEU A 282 40.66 1.55 12.34
C LEU A 282 40.33 2.08 13.75
N GLN A 283 39.06 1.99 14.17
CA GLN A 283 38.64 2.38 15.52
C GLN A 283 39.34 1.55 16.60
N ARG A 284 39.42 0.22 16.44
CA ARG A 284 40.19 -0.64 17.36
C ARG A 284 41.67 -0.24 17.40
N SER A 285 42.27 0.06 16.25
CA SER A 285 43.67 0.51 16.20
C SER A 285 43.86 1.83 16.96
N PHE A 286 42.92 2.77 16.82
CA PHE A 286 42.93 4.03 17.54
C PHE A 286 42.79 3.83 19.06
N GLU A 287 41.85 2.98 19.50
CA GLU A 287 41.69 2.63 20.92
C GLU A 287 42.98 2.02 21.50
N THR A 288 43.65 1.13 20.76
CA THR A 288 44.95 0.57 21.20
C THR A 288 46.07 1.61 21.23
N GLN A 289 46.12 2.54 20.29
CA GLN A 289 47.09 3.63 20.31
C GLN A 289 46.82 4.59 21.47
N SER A 290 45.57 4.92 21.73
CA SER A 290 45.15 5.78 22.84
C SER A 290 45.51 5.17 24.20
N SER A 291 45.30 3.86 24.38
CA SER A 291 45.68 3.19 25.62
C SER A 291 47.20 3.15 25.81
N THR A 292 47.96 2.96 24.72
CA THR A 292 49.43 3.00 24.74
C THR A 292 49.95 4.39 25.11
N ILE A 293 49.36 5.46 24.55
CA ILE A 293 49.70 6.85 24.90
C ILE A 293 49.44 7.10 26.38
N SER A 294 48.28 6.70 26.90
CA SER A 294 47.95 6.88 28.32
C SER A 294 48.92 6.14 29.26
N GLN A 295 49.37 4.94 28.89
CA GLN A 295 50.41 4.22 29.63
C GLN A 295 51.75 4.95 29.63
N LEU A 296 52.18 5.48 28.47
CA LEU A 296 53.41 6.27 28.36
C LEU A 296 53.34 7.58 29.16
N GLU A 297 52.19 8.24 29.19
CA GLU A 297 51.95 9.42 30.02
C GLU A 297 52.08 9.10 31.51
N GLN A 298 51.48 7.99 31.97
CA GLN A 298 51.60 7.54 33.36
C GLN A 298 53.04 7.19 33.73
N GLU A 299 53.78 6.52 32.83
CA GLU A 299 55.21 6.21 33.04
C GLU A 299 56.05 7.49 33.12
N ASN A 300 55.78 8.48 32.26
CA ASN A 300 56.45 9.78 32.29
C ASN A 300 56.20 10.53 33.61
N ILE A 301 54.96 10.52 34.12
CA ILE A 301 54.63 11.12 35.42
C ILE A 301 55.43 10.44 36.54
N SER A 302 55.49 9.10 36.55
CA SER A 302 56.28 8.34 37.52
C SER A 302 57.77 8.72 37.48
N LYS A 303 58.37 8.77 36.28
CA LYS A 303 59.78 9.16 36.11
C LYS A 303 60.04 10.61 36.51
N CYS A 304 59.12 11.54 36.25
CA CYS A 304 59.24 12.91 36.73
C CYS A 304 59.25 12.98 38.26
N GLY A 305 58.41 12.19 38.94
CA GLY A 305 58.43 12.05 40.40
C GLY A 305 59.76 11.51 40.94
N GLU A 306 60.32 10.47 40.31
CA GLU A 306 61.65 9.96 40.67
C GLU A 306 62.77 10.98 40.48
N LEU A 307 62.71 11.77 39.40
CA LEU A 307 63.67 12.85 39.14
C LEU A 307 63.56 13.95 40.21
N SER A 308 62.35 14.37 40.57
CA SER A 308 62.12 15.34 41.65
C SER A 308 62.71 14.84 42.98
N ASN A 309 62.50 13.56 43.33
CA ASN A 309 63.09 12.98 44.52
C ASN A 309 64.62 12.98 44.48
N LYS A 310 65.23 12.68 43.33
CA LYS A 310 66.69 12.75 43.14
C LYS A 310 67.20 14.20 43.25
N GLU A 311 66.47 15.17 42.73
CA GLU A 311 66.80 16.60 42.87
C GLU A 311 66.75 17.06 44.33
N GLU A 312 65.76 16.63 45.10
CA GLU A 312 65.71 16.90 46.55
C GLU A 312 66.92 16.32 47.29
N ILE A 313 67.30 15.07 46.98
CA ILE A 313 68.49 14.42 47.57
C ILE A 313 69.75 15.21 47.19
N ILE A 314 69.90 15.62 45.93
CA ILE A 314 71.03 16.44 45.48
C ILE A 314 71.08 17.77 46.24
N ASN A 315 69.93 18.41 46.44
CA ASN A 315 69.84 19.67 47.18
C ASN A 315 70.21 19.49 48.66
N ARG A 316 69.79 18.40 49.31
CA ARG A 316 70.26 18.04 50.67
C ARG A 316 71.77 17.84 50.70
N MET A 317 72.32 17.03 49.79
CA MET A 317 73.76 16.78 49.71
C MET A 317 74.57 18.07 49.45
N LYS A 318 74.04 19.00 48.64
CA LYS A 318 74.63 20.33 48.45
C LYS A 318 74.62 21.16 49.73
N SER A 319 73.53 21.12 50.50
CA SER A 319 73.43 21.83 51.79
C SER A 319 74.40 21.26 52.83
N GLU A 320 74.51 19.93 52.93
CA GLU A 320 75.48 19.24 53.80
C GLU A 320 76.92 19.57 53.41
N LYS A 321 77.23 19.57 52.10
CA LYS A 321 78.54 19.99 51.58
C LYS A 321 78.87 21.44 51.97
N SER A 322 77.88 22.34 51.96
CA SER A 322 78.07 23.73 52.40
C SER A 322 78.41 23.83 53.89
N VAL A 323 77.72 23.05 54.73
CA VAL A 323 77.99 22.98 56.18
C VAL A 323 79.39 22.40 56.44
N LEU A 324 79.75 21.30 55.78
CA LEU A 324 81.11 20.73 55.88
C LEU A 324 82.19 21.71 55.42
N GLY A 325 81.91 22.51 54.38
CA GLY A 325 82.79 23.59 53.94
C GLY A 325 83.01 24.65 55.02
N LYS A 326 81.94 25.09 55.70
CA LYS A 326 82.05 26.03 56.83
C LYS A 326 82.84 25.44 58.00
N ASN A 327 82.61 24.17 58.35
CA ASN A 327 83.33 23.48 59.41
C ASN A 327 84.84 23.33 59.08
N LEU A 328 85.19 23.10 57.81
CA LEU A 328 86.59 23.09 57.34
C LEU A 328 87.25 24.47 57.46
N GLU A 329 86.52 25.55 57.16
CA GLU A 329 86.97 26.93 57.32
C GLU A 329 87.24 27.26 58.79
N GLU A 330 86.36 26.84 59.70
CA GLU A 330 86.54 26.96 61.15
C GLU A 330 87.73 26.13 61.66
N PHE A 331 87.90 24.91 61.16
CA PHE A 331 89.04 24.06 61.50
C PHE A 331 90.37 24.66 61.04
N LYS A 332 90.40 25.31 59.86
CA LYS A 332 91.58 26.06 59.37
C LYS A 332 91.91 27.25 60.27
N LYS A 333 90.91 28.04 60.69
CA LYS A 333 91.11 29.15 61.65
C LYS A 333 91.63 28.66 63.00
N SER A 334 91.13 27.51 63.49
CA SER A 334 91.64 26.87 64.71
C SER A 334 93.08 26.34 64.56
N LYS A 335 93.44 25.85 63.37
CA LYS A 335 94.82 25.43 63.06
C LYS A 335 95.79 26.61 63.02
N GLU A 336 95.40 27.72 62.38
CA GLU A 336 96.20 28.96 62.35
C GLU A 336 96.40 29.57 63.76
N ALA A 337 95.43 29.40 64.66
CA ALA A 337 95.57 29.77 66.06
C ALA A 337 96.57 28.87 66.81
N ASN A 338 96.58 27.56 66.55
CA ASN A 338 97.56 26.63 67.13
C ASN A 338 98.98 26.84 66.59
N ASP A 339 99.14 27.22 65.31
CA ASP A 339 100.45 27.54 64.72
C ASP A 339 101.06 28.83 65.33
N LYS A 340 100.24 29.75 65.87
CA LYS A 340 100.73 30.91 66.66
C LYS A 340 101.27 30.51 68.03
N VAL A 341 100.62 29.57 68.72
CA VAL A 341 101.06 29.05 70.03
C VAL A 341 102.38 28.28 69.92
N ILE A 342 102.66 27.64 68.78
CA ILE A 342 103.95 26.95 68.54
C ILE A 342 105.09 27.95 68.27
N LYS A 343 104.82 29.09 67.61
CA LYS A 343 105.80 30.16 67.39
C LYS A 343 106.21 30.86 68.69
N GLU A 344 105.27 31.08 69.60
CA GLU A 344 105.53 31.69 70.92
C GLU A 344 106.36 30.76 71.83
N ALA A 345 106.26 29.43 71.66
CA ALA A 345 107.11 28.44 72.37
C ALA A 345 108.53 28.27 71.79
N GLN A 346 108.84 28.87 70.63
CA GLN A 346 110.17 28.83 69.99
C GLN A 346 111.03 30.07 70.29
N ASP A 347 110.41 31.19 70.67
CA ASP A 347 111.10 32.45 71.01
C ASP A 347 111.60 32.50 72.47
N GLU A 348 111.04 31.71 73.40
CA GLU A 348 111.56 31.56 74.79
C GLU A 348 112.79 30.65 74.92
N LYS A 349 113.16 29.90 73.88
CA LYS A 349 114.34 28.99 73.88
C LYS A 349 115.64 29.69 73.44
N ASN A 350 115.54 30.81 72.72
CA ASN A 350 116.68 31.52 72.14
C ASN A 350 117.14 32.75 72.96
N GLN A 351 116.43 33.08 74.04
CA GLN A 351 116.71 34.25 74.90
C GLN A 351 117.59 33.96 76.14
N LEU A 352 118.21 32.78 76.26
CA LEU A 352 119.09 32.40 77.40
C LEU A 352 120.44 31.77 77.00
N LYS A 353 121.02 32.17 75.85
CA LYS A 353 122.39 31.79 75.45
C LYS A 353 123.27 32.92 74.93
N GLU A 354 122.87 34.19 75.08
CA GLU A 354 123.63 35.33 74.57
C GLU A 354 123.72 36.52 75.54
N GLU A 355 123.63 36.27 76.85
CA GLU A 355 123.76 37.28 77.93
C GLU A 355 124.95 37.03 78.88
N THR A 356 126.01 36.38 78.41
CA THR A 356 127.25 36.28 79.22
C THR A 356 128.51 36.40 78.38
N LYS A 357 128.60 37.46 77.58
CA LYS A 357 129.89 38.09 77.28
C LYS A 357 129.67 39.49 76.70
N LYS A 358 130.07 40.48 77.50
CA LYS A 358 130.46 41.84 77.12
C LYS A 358 129.36 42.90 77.18
N ALA A 359 128.87 43.11 78.41
CA ALA A 359 129.00 44.43 78.99
C ALA A 359 130.49 44.72 79.25
N MET A 360 131.16 45.33 78.28
CA MET A 360 132.31 46.18 78.57
C MET A 360 132.08 47.47 77.79
N THR A 361 131.52 48.43 78.54
CA THR A 361 131.81 49.87 78.45
C THR A 361 131.37 50.53 77.14
N SER A 362 130.20 51.16 77.09
CA SER A 362 129.83 52.34 77.88
C SER A 362 130.87 53.45 77.78
N ILE A 363 130.43 54.50 77.08
CA ILE A 363 130.51 55.90 77.50
C ILE A 363 131.48 56.78 76.70
N ASN A 364 130.89 57.91 76.28
CA ASN A 364 131.44 59.12 75.68
C ASN A 364 131.58 59.07 74.15
N GLU A 365 130.97 59.95 73.37
CA GLU A 365 130.37 61.25 73.68
C GLU A 365 129.43 61.61 72.53
N ILE A 366 128.34 62.27 72.91
CA ILE A 366 127.36 62.90 72.03
C ILE A 366 128.02 63.99 71.15
N LYS A 367 127.39 64.23 70.00
CA LYS A 367 127.56 65.34 69.03
C LYS A 367 128.64 65.07 67.98
N ARG A 368 128.38 65.20 66.69
CA ARG A 368 127.43 66.13 66.05
C ARG A 368 127.37 65.79 64.56
N GLN A 369 126.14 65.87 64.04
CA GLN A 369 125.81 66.34 62.69
C GLN A 369 126.29 65.41 61.55
N LEU A 370 125.52 65.09 60.54
CA LEU A 370 124.72 65.97 59.70
C LEU A 370 123.95 65.05 58.73
N ILE A 371 122.77 65.48 58.30
CA ILE A 371 122.02 64.99 57.12
C ILE A 371 121.13 63.75 57.34
N VAL A 372 119.88 64.00 57.74
CA VAL A 372 118.73 63.26 57.20
C VAL A 372 117.95 64.24 56.33
N GLU A 373 118.20 64.14 55.03
CA GLU A 373 117.32 64.59 53.95
C GLU A 373 117.26 63.48 52.91
N LYS A 374 116.09 63.39 52.26
CA LYS A 374 115.54 62.32 51.39
C LYS A 374 115.00 61.07 52.11
N LYS A 375 113.71 60.75 52.03
CA LYS A 375 112.75 61.00 50.94
C LYS A 375 111.37 61.45 51.43
N ARG A 376 111.06 62.68 51.05
CA ARG A 376 109.73 63.27 50.86
C ARG A 376 109.18 62.85 49.49
N GLY A 377 107.88 62.56 49.40
CA GLY A 377 107.15 62.56 48.13
C GLY A 377 105.94 61.62 48.07
N GLU A 378 104.76 62.19 47.77
CA GLU A 378 103.53 61.53 47.27
C GLU A 378 102.50 61.01 48.27
N LYS A 379 101.80 61.94 48.92
CA LYS A 379 100.40 61.77 49.35
C LYS A 379 99.59 62.99 48.89
N LEU A 380 99.02 62.90 47.69
CA LEU A 380 97.80 63.57 47.19
C LEU A 380 97.78 63.52 45.64
N LYS A 381 97.18 62.45 45.08
CA LYS A 381 96.59 62.35 43.72
C LYS A 381 96.07 60.92 43.46
N SER A 382 94.93 60.54 44.05
CA SER A 382 94.21 59.33 43.63
C SER A 382 92.70 59.41 43.91
N GLU A 383 92.08 60.53 43.54
CA GLU A 383 90.61 60.71 43.62
C GLU A 383 89.98 61.13 42.27
N ILE A 384 90.61 60.77 41.15
CA ILE A 384 90.02 60.92 39.81
C ILE A 384 90.31 59.66 38.98
N THR A 385 89.58 58.56 39.26
CA THR A 385 89.43 57.38 38.37
C THR A 385 88.18 56.55 38.73
N THR A 386 87.06 57.18 39.10
CA THR A 386 85.81 56.46 39.48
C THR A 386 84.55 56.97 38.78
N LYS A 387 84.65 57.68 37.64
CA LYS A 387 83.48 58.01 36.79
C LYS A 387 83.62 57.69 35.29
N ASP A 388 84.83 57.41 34.77
CA ASP A 388 85.04 57.10 33.34
C ASP A 388 84.87 55.60 32.96
N LEU A 389 84.78 54.70 33.94
CA LEU A 389 84.54 53.26 33.72
C LEU A 389 83.06 52.85 33.90
N GLU A 390 82.22 53.71 34.48
CA GLU A 390 80.78 53.46 34.63
C GLU A 390 79.97 53.94 33.42
N THR A 391 80.37 55.03 32.76
CA THR A 391 79.72 55.54 31.54
C THR A 391 79.91 54.61 30.32
N LYS A 392 81.11 54.03 30.13
CA LYS A 392 81.36 53.05 29.05
C LYS A 392 80.64 51.70 29.24
N ARG A 393 80.48 51.23 30.48
CA ARG A 393 79.70 50.02 30.78
C ARG A 393 78.20 50.23 30.54
N ASN A 394 77.68 51.41 30.88
CA ASN A 394 76.27 51.74 30.64
C ASN A 394 75.95 51.88 29.15
N ASP A 395 76.83 52.49 28.35
CA ASP A 395 76.63 52.60 26.89
C ASP A 395 76.65 51.25 26.16
N GLU A 396 77.51 50.32 26.56
CA GLU A 396 77.53 48.95 25.98
C GLU A 396 76.26 48.16 26.32
N VAL A 397 75.74 48.29 27.54
CA VAL A 397 74.46 47.67 27.94
C VAL A 397 73.30 48.28 27.17
N LEU A 398 73.30 49.60 26.96
CA LEU A 398 72.26 50.31 26.20
C LEU A 398 72.25 49.91 24.71
N VAL A 399 73.42 49.69 24.10
CA VAL A 399 73.54 49.17 22.73
C VAL A 399 73.06 47.72 22.62
N ARG A 400 73.35 46.85 23.62
CA ARG A 400 72.82 45.48 23.66
C ARG A 400 71.30 45.45 23.78
N LEU A 401 70.73 46.23 24.70
CA LEU A 401 69.29 46.35 24.89
C LEU A 401 68.59 46.91 23.63
N LYS A 402 69.16 47.93 22.98
CA LYS A 402 68.63 48.44 21.69
C LYS A 402 68.65 47.37 20.59
N ARG A 403 69.66 46.50 20.56
CA ARG A 403 69.76 45.41 19.58
C ARG A 403 68.73 44.30 19.87
N GLU A 404 68.52 43.95 21.14
CA GLU A 404 67.47 43.00 21.56
C GLU A 404 66.07 43.53 21.26
N ILE A 405 65.78 44.79 21.58
CA ILE A 405 64.50 45.42 21.26
C ILE A 405 64.25 45.41 19.74
N LYS A 406 65.27 45.71 18.92
CA LYS A 406 65.15 45.66 17.46
C LYS A 406 64.88 44.25 16.94
N ASN A 407 65.47 43.22 17.55
CA ASN A 407 65.19 41.83 17.21
C ASN A 407 63.77 41.42 17.62
N LYS A 408 63.30 41.82 18.80
CA LYS A 408 61.92 41.56 19.25
C LYS A 408 60.87 42.28 18.39
N ILE A 409 61.17 43.50 17.93
CA ILE A 409 60.31 44.20 16.96
C ILE A 409 60.22 43.41 15.65
N ARG A 410 61.34 42.88 15.14
CA ARG A 410 61.34 42.04 13.92
C ARG A 410 60.50 40.76 14.10
N GLU A 411 60.70 40.05 15.20
CA GLU A 411 59.91 38.87 15.56
C GLU A 411 58.40 39.20 15.64
N LEU A 412 58.03 40.33 16.25
CA LEU A 412 56.64 40.78 16.31
C LEU A 412 56.06 41.09 14.92
N THR A 413 56.83 41.70 14.02
CA THR A 413 56.38 41.92 12.63
C THR A 413 56.20 40.62 11.86
N ASP A 414 57.10 39.64 12.05
CA ASP A 414 56.99 38.33 11.40
C ASP A 414 55.78 37.54 11.91
N LEU A 415 55.54 37.56 13.23
CA LEU A 415 54.35 36.96 13.85
C LEU A 415 53.07 37.63 13.36
N LYS A 416 53.03 38.97 13.27
CA LYS A 416 51.87 39.69 12.71
C LYS A 416 51.60 39.32 11.26
N ARG A 417 52.64 39.13 10.44
CA ARG A 417 52.50 38.67 9.05
C ARG A 417 51.95 37.24 8.98
N GLN A 418 52.39 36.35 9.86
CA GLN A 418 51.88 34.98 9.93
C GLN A 418 50.42 34.94 10.36
N ILE A 419 50.02 35.76 11.35
CA ILE A 419 48.63 35.88 11.79
C ILE A 419 47.73 36.33 10.62
N ALA A 420 48.12 37.38 9.90
CA ALA A 420 47.35 37.87 8.76
C ALA A 420 47.21 36.85 7.61
N GLU A 421 48.21 35.99 7.42
CA GLU A 421 48.13 34.91 6.44
C GLU A 421 47.20 33.78 6.90
N MET A 422 47.26 33.41 8.19
CA MET A 422 46.35 32.43 8.78
C MET A 422 44.89 32.92 8.75
N GLU A 423 44.64 34.21 8.98
CA GLU A 423 43.32 34.83 8.83
C GLU A 423 42.81 34.70 7.40
N ARG A 424 43.63 35.00 6.38
CA ARG A 424 43.26 34.81 4.96
C ARG A 424 42.94 33.36 4.61
N ILE A 425 43.67 32.40 5.18
CA ILE A 425 43.41 30.98 4.96
C ILE A 425 42.08 30.59 5.63
N SER A 426 41.83 31.08 6.85
CA SER A 426 40.57 30.86 7.57
C SER A 426 39.38 31.41 6.81
N ASP A 427 39.46 32.63 6.26
CA ASP A 427 38.39 33.22 5.45
C ASP A 427 38.07 32.40 4.19
N LYS A 428 39.11 31.89 3.51
CA LYS A 428 38.94 31.00 2.34
C LYS A 428 38.30 29.67 2.73
N GLN A 429 38.71 29.09 3.86
CA GLN A 429 38.12 27.87 4.39
C GLN A 429 36.65 28.09 4.75
N ASN A 430 36.30 29.20 5.42
CA ASN A 430 34.92 29.55 5.76
C ASN A 430 34.05 29.74 4.51
N CYS A 431 34.55 30.40 3.45
CA CYS A 431 33.84 30.51 2.17
C CYS A 431 33.62 29.14 1.51
N PHE A 432 34.58 28.21 1.64
CA PHE A 432 34.44 26.86 1.11
C PHE A 432 33.41 26.05 1.90
N VAL A 433 33.43 26.14 3.24
CA VAL A 433 32.44 25.50 4.12
C VAL A 433 31.04 25.97 3.76
N MET A 434 30.82 27.27 3.62
CA MET A 434 29.51 27.83 3.27
C MET A 434 28.94 27.25 1.96
N LYS A 435 29.78 27.09 0.91
CA LYS A 435 29.35 26.48 -0.35
C LYS A 435 29.01 24.99 -0.22
N VAL A 436 29.74 24.27 0.63
CA VAL A 436 29.45 22.85 0.90
C VAL A 436 28.16 22.71 1.70
N GLU A 437 27.89 23.61 2.64
CA GLU A 437 26.64 23.65 3.40
C GLU A 437 25.43 23.98 2.50
N GLU A 438 25.55 24.97 1.60
CA GLU A 438 24.52 25.28 0.61
C GLU A 438 24.18 24.08 -0.28
N GLU A 439 25.19 23.36 -0.78
CA GLU A 439 24.97 22.17 -1.61
C GLU A 439 24.37 21.01 -0.81
N ARG A 440 24.79 20.82 0.45
CA ARG A 440 24.17 19.85 1.38
C ARG A 440 22.69 20.16 1.56
N ASP A 441 22.34 21.41 1.85
CA ASP A 441 20.96 21.81 2.11
C ASP A 441 20.09 21.67 0.85
N ARG A 442 20.65 21.98 -0.32
CA ARG A 442 20.01 21.72 -1.62
C ARG A 442 19.71 20.23 -1.82
N GLN A 443 20.67 19.35 -1.53
CA GLN A 443 20.49 17.90 -1.65
C GLN A 443 19.48 17.35 -0.64
N ILE A 444 19.43 17.90 0.57
CA ILE A 444 18.41 17.54 1.57
C ILE A 444 17.01 17.89 1.06
N LEU A 445 16.83 19.07 0.48
CA LEU A 445 15.55 19.50 -0.09
C LEU A 445 15.14 18.61 -1.28
N GLU A 446 16.07 18.32 -2.20
CA GLU A 446 15.81 17.43 -3.33
C GLU A 446 15.42 16.03 -2.86
N SER A 447 16.17 15.45 -1.91
CA SER A 447 15.86 14.16 -1.31
C SER A 447 14.47 14.15 -0.67
N SER A 448 14.11 15.20 0.08
CA SER A 448 12.77 15.32 0.69
C SER A 448 11.67 15.38 -0.37
N SER A 449 11.89 16.13 -1.45
CA SER A 449 10.93 16.23 -2.56
C SER A 449 10.72 14.90 -3.29
N LEU A 450 11.80 14.14 -3.50
CA LEU A 450 11.77 12.83 -4.12
C LEU A 450 11.07 11.81 -3.21
N THR A 451 11.33 11.84 -1.90
CA THR A 451 10.63 10.99 -0.92
C THR A 451 9.12 11.21 -0.97
N LYS A 452 8.66 12.47 -0.92
CA LYS A 452 7.22 12.80 -1.03
C LYS A 452 6.60 12.31 -2.34
N LYS A 453 7.36 12.39 -3.43
CA LYS A 453 6.90 11.90 -4.75
C LYS A 453 6.79 10.38 -4.77
N ILE A 454 7.72 9.67 -4.14
CA ILE A 454 7.66 8.21 -3.99
C ILE A 454 6.45 7.82 -3.15
N GLU A 455 6.20 8.49 -2.03
CA GLU A 455 5.03 8.26 -1.17
C GLU A 455 3.71 8.41 -1.96
N SER A 456 3.54 9.53 -2.68
CA SER A 456 2.36 9.74 -3.52
C SER A 456 2.20 8.68 -4.62
N LEU A 457 3.30 8.22 -5.24
CA LEU A 457 3.23 7.14 -6.22
C LEU A 457 2.89 5.78 -5.60
N MET A 458 3.35 5.50 -4.38
CA MET A 458 2.99 4.29 -3.65
C MET A 458 1.50 4.27 -3.26
N ASP A 459 0.94 5.41 -2.84
CA ASP A 459 -0.48 5.53 -2.53
C ASP A 459 -1.34 5.29 -3.78
N ASN A 460 -1.00 5.93 -4.90
CA ASN A 460 -1.67 5.71 -6.19
C ASN A 460 -1.58 4.24 -6.65
N LEU A 461 -0.43 3.59 -6.45
CA LEU A 461 -0.26 2.18 -6.76
C LEU A 461 -1.18 1.31 -5.90
N ARG A 462 -1.26 1.59 -4.59
CA ARG A 462 -2.10 0.85 -3.65
C ARG A 462 -3.60 0.98 -3.98
N ASP A 463 -4.04 2.17 -4.38
CA ASP A 463 -5.40 2.40 -4.85
C ASP A 463 -5.68 1.63 -6.16
N SER A 464 -4.74 1.67 -7.11
CA SER A 464 -4.84 0.89 -8.35
C SER A 464 -4.87 -0.62 -8.09
N GLU A 465 -4.09 -1.13 -7.14
CA GLU A 465 -4.10 -2.54 -6.75
C GLU A 465 -5.44 -2.92 -6.11
N GLY A 466 -5.98 -2.05 -5.26
CA GLY A 466 -7.31 -2.23 -4.65
C GLY A 466 -8.43 -2.30 -5.69
N THR A 467 -8.43 -1.42 -6.69
CA THR A 467 -9.42 -1.47 -7.79
C THR A 467 -9.25 -2.73 -8.64
N SER A 468 -8.01 -3.12 -8.98
CA SER A 468 -7.73 -4.35 -9.72
C SER A 468 -8.23 -5.59 -8.97
N TYR A 469 -8.03 -5.65 -7.65
CA TYR A 469 -8.51 -6.73 -6.81
C TYR A 469 -10.05 -6.84 -6.82
N ASN A 470 -10.75 -5.69 -6.74
CA ASN A 470 -12.21 -5.66 -6.82
C ASN A 470 -12.73 -6.15 -8.18
N TYR A 471 -12.09 -5.72 -9.28
CA TYR A 471 -12.44 -6.23 -10.62
C TYR A 471 -12.21 -7.74 -10.73
N GLN A 472 -11.10 -8.25 -10.18
CA GLN A 472 -10.82 -9.68 -10.18
C GLN A 472 -11.86 -10.47 -9.40
N LYS A 473 -12.28 -9.99 -8.21
CA LYS A 473 -13.36 -10.61 -7.43
C LYS A 473 -14.68 -10.64 -8.21
N ARG A 474 -15.02 -9.56 -8.91
CA ARG A 474 -16.22 -9.46 -9.75
C ARG A 474 -16.17 -10.41 -10.95
N ILE A 475 -15.02 -10.54 -11.61
CA ILE A 475 -14.80 -11.51 -12.69
C ILE A 475 -15.03 -12.94 -12.18
N SER A 476 -14.41 -13.33 -11.06
CA SER A 476 -14.58 -14.67 -10.49
C SER A 476 -16.03 -14.96 -10.10
N SER A 477 -16.77 -13.97 -9.60
CA SER A 477 -18.21 -14.12 -9.33
C SER A 477 -19.02 -14.38 -10.60
N ILE A 478 -18.74 -13.62 -11.68
CA ILE A 478 -19.42 -13.78 -12.96
C ILE A 478 -19.09 -15.13 -13.60
N GLU A 479 -17.82 -15.55 -13.57
CA GLU A 479 -17.38 -16.87 -14.06
C GLU A 479 -18.10 -18.02 -13.34
N SER A 480 -18.27 -17.91 -12.01
CA SER A 480 -19.03 -18.90 -11.24
C SER A 480 -20.50 -18.97 -11.70
N THR A 481 -21.16 -17.82 -11.87
CA THR A 481 -22.55 -17.79 -12.35
C THR A 481 -22.71 -18.32 -13.77
N LEU A 482 -21.74 -18.05 -14.65
CA LEU A 482 -21.72 -18.55 -16.02
C LEU A 482 -21.59 -20.08 -16.03
N ASN A 483 -20.68 -20.64 -15.24
CA ASN A 483 -20.53 -22.10 -15.12
C ASN A 483 -21.81 -22.75 -14.59
N GLN A 484 -22.48 -22.12 -13.62
CA GLN A 484 -23.76 -22.60 -13.10
C GLN A 484 -24.85 -22.58 -14.20
N GLN A 485 -24.97 -21.50 -14.96
CA GLN A 485 -25.91 -21.41 -16.08
C GLN A 485 -25.61 -22.42 -17.18
N GLN A 486 -24.34 -22.63 -17.54
CA GLN A 486 -23.93 -23.65 -18.51
C GLN A 486 -24.34 -25.06 -18.06
N THR A 487 -24.17 -25.35 -16.77
CA THR A 487 -24.58 -26.64 -16.18
C THR A 487 -26.09 -26.83 -16.30
N ILE A 488 -26.89 -25.82 -15.93
CA ILE A 488 -28.36 -25.89 -16.00
C ILE A 488 -28.82 -26.02 -17.46
N TYR A 489 -28.23 -25.23 -18.38
CA TYR A 489 -28.55 -25.31 -19.80
C TYR A 489 -28.27 -26.70 -20.37
N GLN A 490 -27.14 -27.31 -20.01
CA GLN A 490 -26.81 -28.66 -20.47
C GLN A 490 -27.78 -29.70 -19.91
N ALA A 491 -28.24 -29.56 -18.67
CA ALA A 491 -29.28 -30.40 -18.09
C ALA A 491 -30.61 -30.28 -18.85
N VAL A 492 -31.13 -29.07 -19.04
CA VAL A 492 -32.38 -28.82 -19.79
C VAL A 492 -32.27 -29.31 -21.24
N ARG A 493 -31.11 -29.14 -21.88
CA ARG A 493 -30.87 -29.66 -23.22
C ARG A 493 -30.94 -31.19 -23.26
N ASN A 494 -30.38 -31.87 -22.26
CA ASN A 494 -30.44 -33.32 -22.14
C ASN A 494 -31.89 -33.80 -21.91
N ASP A 495 -32.63 -33.13 -21.03
CA ASP A 495 -34.04 -33.42 -20.76
C ASP A 495 -34.91 -33.25 -22.02
N ARG A 496 -34.70 -32.15 -22.75
CA ARG A 496 -35.37 -31.92 -24.05
C ARG A 496 -35.09 -33.05 -25.05
N ILE A 497 -33.84 -33.54 -25.12
CA ILE A 497 -33.48 -34.65 -25.98
C ILE A 497 -34.20 -35.94 -25.54
N ALA A 498 -34.25 -36.21 -24.23
CA ALA A 498 -34.92 -37.39 -23.69
C ALA A 498 -36.44 -37.35 -23.95
N LEU A 499 -37.09 -36.22 -23.67
CA LEU A 499 -38.53 -36.02 -23.93
C LEU A 499 -38.86 -36.13 -25.42
N ASN A 500 -38.02 -35.59 -26.31
CA ASN A 500 -38.23 -35.74 -27.75
C ASN A 500 -38.13 -37.19 -28.22
N ARG A 501 -37.23 -38.01 -27.63
CA ARG A 501 -37.19 -39.45 -27.93
C ARG A 501 -38.46 -40.15 -27.45
N SER A 502 -38.86 -39.92 -26.20
CA SER A 502 -40.08 -40.51 -25.65
C SER A 502 -41.33 -40.12 -26.46
N LEU A 503 -41.42 -38.86 -26.91
CA LEU A 503 -42.48 -38.40 -27.79
C LEU A 503 -42.48 -39.12 -29.14
N ALA A 504 -41.30 -39.37 -29.73
CA ALA A 504 -41.19 -40.12 -30.98
C ALA A 504 -41.66 -41.57 -30.79
N GLU A 505 -41.20 -42.24 -29.73
CA GLU A 505 -41.61 -43.60 -29.38
C GLU A 505 -43.13 -43.70 -29.17
N SER A 506 -43.74 -42.77 -28.43
CA SER A 506 -45.20 -42.75 -28.25
C SER A 506 -45.97 -42.47 -29.55
N LYS A 507 -45.40 -41.68 -30.47
CA LYS A 507 -46.02 -41.45 -31.79
C LYS A 507 -45.98 -42.71 -32.66
N ASP A 508 -44.86 -43.43 -32.66
CA ASP A 508 -44.72 -44.70 -33.37
C ASP A 508 -45.69 -45.75 -32.80
N GLU A 509 -45.79 -45.87 -31.47
CA GLU A 509 -46.74 -46.77 -30.82
C GLU A 509 -48.21 -46.42 -31.18
N ASN A 510 -48.56 -45.14 -31.22
CA ASN A 510 -49.89 -44.71 -31.62
C ASN A 510 -50.19 -45.04 -33.11
N SER A 511 -49.19 -44.90 -33.99
CA SER A 511 -49.30 -45.32 -35.40
C SER A 511 -49.55 -46.83 -35.52
N ASP A 512 -48.83 -47.63 -34.74
CA ASP A 512 -49.00 -49.08 -34.69
C ASP A 512 -50.40 -49.47 -34.18
N LEU A 513 -50.86 -48.82 -33.11
CA LEU A 513 -52.21 -49.04 -32.56
C LEU A 513 -53.31 -48.64 -33.55
N LYS A 514 -53.17 -47.52 -34.27
CA LYS A 514 -54.12 -47.13 -35.33
C LYS A 514 -54.14 -48.14 -36.47
N THR A 515 -52.99 -48.72 -36.81
CA THR A 515 -52.89 -49.74 -37.85
C THR A 515 -53.54 -51.04 -37.39
N LYS A 516 -53.29 -51.47 -36.15
CA LYS A 516 -53.99 -52.60 -35.52
C LYS A 516 -55.50 -52.39 -35.49
N LEU A 517 -55.96 -51.19 -35.10
CA LEU A 517 -57.39 -50.85 -35.06
C LEU A 517 -58.05 -50.95 -36.45
N ARG A 518 -57.37 -50.47 -37.51
CA ARG A 518 -57.86 -50.62 -38.89
C ARG A 518 -58.00 -52.09 -39.29
N VAL A 519 -57.02 -52.93 -38.96
CA VAL A 519 -57.08 -54.36 -39.23
C VAL A 519 -58.23 -55.02 -38.46
N LEU A 520 -58.38 -54.70 -37.17
CA LEU A 520 -59.48 -55.19 -36.32
C LEU A 520 -60.86 -54.76 -36.84
N ASN A 521 -61.02 -53.52 -37.30
CA ASN A 521 -62.26 -53.05 -37.93
C ASN A 521 -62.57 -53.83 -39.20
N HIS A 522 -61.56 -54.07 -40.06
CA HIS A 522 -61.76 -54.88 -41.25
C HIS A 522 -62.18 -56.32 -40.90
N GLN A 523 -61.54 -56.93 -39.91
CA GLN A 523 -61.93 -58.25 -39.39
C GLN A 523 -63.36 -58.25 -38.84
N PHE A 524 -63.76 -57.19 -38.13
CA PHE A 524 -65.11 -57.04 -37.60
C PHE A 524 -66.16 -56.95 -38.70
N ASP A 525 -65.88 -56.20 -39.77
CA ASP A 525 -66.77 -56.08 -40.92
C ASP A 525 -66.87 -57.40 -41.70
N GLN A 526 -65.75 -58.13 -41.87
CA GLN A 526 -65.77 -59.48 -42.44
C GLN A 526 -66.66 -60.43 -41.63
N LEU A 527 -66.50 -60.46 -40.30
CA LEU A 527 -67.32 -61.30 -39.43
C LEU A 527 -68.80 -60.91 -39.46
N LYS A 528 -69.12 -59.61 -39.53
CA LYS A 528 -70.50 -59.15 -39.74
C LYS A 528 -71.07 -59.69 -41.03
N GLU A 529 -70.33 -59.58 -42.14
CA GLU A 529 -70.77 -60.08 -43.44
C GLU A 529 -71.01 -61.59 -43.40
N GLU A 530 -70.09 -62.37 -42.80
CA GLU A 530 -70.27 -63.80 -42.55
C GLU A 530 -71.53 -64.12 -41.74
N ILE A 531 -71.81 -63.35 -40.68
CA ILE A 531 -73.03 -63.49 -39.88
C ILE A 531 -74.26 -63.24 -40.77
N THR A 532 -74.29 -62.15 -41.54
CA THR A 532 -75.44 -61.86 -42.42
C THR A 532 -75.67 -62.95 -43.48
N VAL A 533 -74.60 -63.54 -44.01
CA VAL A 533 -74.69 -64.67 -44.95
C VAL A 533 -75.25 -65.91 -44.26
N LYS A 534 -74.76 -66.23 -43.05
CA LYS A 534 -75.27 -67.34 -42.24
C LYS A 534 -76.75 -67.14 -41.88
N GLU A 535 -77.16 -65.94 -41.49
CA GLU A 535 -78.57 -65.60 -41.23
C GLU A 535 -79.46 -65.78 -42.47
N LYS A 536 -79.00 -65.32 -43.65
CA LYS A 536 -79.72 -65.54 -44.92
C LYS A 536 -79.86 -67.04 -45.25
N ASN A 537 -78.81 -67.82 -45.04
CA ASN A 537 -78.85 -69.27 -45.28
C ASN A 537 -79.79 -69.98 -44.29
N LEU A 538 -79.73 -69.61 -43.01
CA LEU A 538 -80.66 -70.13 -42.00
C LEU A 538 -82.11 -69.80 -42.36
N ALA A 539 -82.39 -68.57 -42.81
CA ALA A 539 -83.72 -68.17 -43.26
C ALA A 539 -84.20 -69.02 -44.45
N LYS A 540 -83.35 -69.28 -45.45
CA LYS A 540 -83.68 -70.19 -46.56
C LYS A 540 -84.00 -71.59 -46.08
N GLU A 541 -83.17 -72.15 -45.19
CA GLU A 541 -83.38 -73.49 -44.65
C GLU A 541 -84.67 -73.58 -43.83
N THR A 542 -84.99 -72.57 -43.03
CA THR A 542 -86.28 -72.51 -42.31
C THR A 542 -87.47 -72.47 -43.28
N HIS A 543 -87.35 -71.74 -44.39
CA HIS A 543 -88.38 -71.67 -45.42
C HIS A 543 -88.59 -73.03 -46.12
N GLU A 544 -87.50 -73.73 -46.45
CA GLU A 544 -87.55 -75.10 -46.98
C GLU A 544 -88.15 -76.08 -45.99
N ARG A 545 -87.76 -76.03 -44.71
CA ARG A 545 -88.37 -76.86 -43.65
C ARG A 545 -89.87 -76.62 -43.53
N ILE A 546 -90.32 -75.37 -43.56
CA ILE A 546 -91.75 -75.02 -43.55
C ILE A 546 -92.45 -75.60 -44.80
N ARG A 547 -91.84 -75.49 -45.99
CA ARG A 547 -92.39 -76.04 -47.24
C ARG A 547 -92.52 -77.57 -47.18
N ILE A 548 -91.47 -78.27 -46.72
CA ILE A 548 -91.47 -79.73 -46.56
C ILE A 548 -92.50 -80.14 -45.50
N SER A 549 -92.57 -79.45 -44.36
CA SER A 549 -93.57 -79.72 -43.32
C SER A 549 -95.00 -79.58 -43.86
N LYS A 550 -95.29 -78.52 -44.63
CA LYS A 550 -96.58 -78.36 -45.31
C LYS A 550 -96.86 -79.51 -46.29
N ALA A 551 -95.88 -79.90 -47.10
CA ALA A 551 -96.02 -81.02 -48.04
C ALA A 551 -96.23 -82.36 -47.33
N MET A 552 -95.51 -82.64 -46.24
CA MET A 552 -95.71 -83.83 -45.40
C MET A 552 -97.10 -83.86 -44.76
N ASN A 553 -97.57 -82.73 -44.22
CA ASN A 553 -98.92 -82.62 -43.68
C ASN A 553 -99.97 -82.88 -44.76
N GLN A 554 -99.76 -82.36 -45.98
CA GLN A 554 -100.64 -82.60 -47.11
C GLN A 554 -100.64 -84.07 -47.55
N MET A 555 -99.48 -84.71 -47.67
CA MET A 555 -99.37 -86.15 -47.92
C MET A 555 -100.02 -86.99 -46.81
N ASN A 556 -99.87 -86.60 -45.54
CA ASN A 556 -100.53 -87.28 -44.41
C ASN A 556 -102.06 -87.17 -44.51
N ILE A 557 -102.60 -86.01 -44.92
CA ILE A 557 -104.02 -85.84 -45.19
C ILE A 557 -104.46 -86.75 -46.34
N GLU A 558 -103.72 -86.77 -47.45
CA GLU A 558 -104.01 -87.65 -48.59
C GLU A 558 -103.95 -89.14 -48.23
N LEU A 559 -102.98 -89.54 -47.40
CA LEU A 559 -102.83 -90.92 -46.94
C LEU A 559 -103.97 -91.34 -45.99
N ASN A 560 -104.41 -90.45 -45.10
CA ASN A 560 -105.59 -90.67 -44.27
C ASN A 560 -106.88 -90.75 -45.10
N ASN A 561 -106.98 -89.98 -46.19
CA ASN A 561 -108.10 -90.06 -47.11
C ASN A 561 -108.13 -91.38 -47.91
N LYS A 562 -106.96 -91.98 -48.22
CA LYS A 562 -106.86 -93.29 -48.89
C LYS A 562 -107.07 -94.51 -47.97
N LYS A 563 -107.04 -94.32 -46.64
CA LYS A 563 -107.30 -95.36 -45.64
C LYS A 563 -108.78 -95.46 -45.22
N LYS A 564 -109.61 -94.54 -45.70
CA LYS A 564 -111.08 -94.63 -45.69
C LYS A 564 -111.54 -95.22 -47.01
#